data_AF-A0A022RQY7-F1
#
_entry.id   AF-A0A022RQY7-F1
#
_cell.length_a   1.000
_cell.length_b   1.000
_cell.length_c   1.000
_cell.angle_alpha   90.00
_cell.angle_beta   90.00
_cell.angle_gamma   90.00
#
_symmetry.space_group_name_H-M   'P 1'
#
loop_
_entity.id
_entity.type
_entity.pdbx_description
1 polymer ?
#
loop_
_entity_poly.entity_id
_entity_poly.type
_entity_poly.pdbx_seq_one_letter_code
_entity_poly.pdbx_strand_id
1 'polypeptide(L)'
;MAEREIEVIHLWCTRRSASTTLMYSFAQRDDTEVLDEPLYANYLRVTGAQRPYREELLSKMESDGDKVVKDIIFGPGQKKYRFCKHMATQRLHGLPDDLMERGKHCILIRIPSPYCDLGYDSLVSIFSDLHSRGNTPYVIDSDLLREDPKATLRGLCDDLGIPFQDEMVKWESGPKPFEGVWRPLL
;
A
#
# COMPACT_ATOMS: atom_id res chain seq x y z
N MET A 1 -9.47 -25.25 -13.31
CA MET A 1 -9.07 -23.91 -13.80
C MET A 1 -7.69 -23.67 -13.23
N ALA A 2 -6.69 -23.30 -14.03
CA ALA A 2 -5.39 -22.92 -13.47
C ALA A 2 -5.63 -21.74 -12.53
N GLU A 3 -5.23 -21.86 -11.26
CA GLU A 3 -5.19 -20.73 -10.34
C GLU A 3 -4.30 -19.67 -11.01
N ARG A 4 -4.89 -18.56 -11.45
CA ARG A 4 -4.11 -17.45 -11.99
C ARG A 4 -3.32 -16.88 -10.82
N GLU A 5 -1.99 -16.86 -10.96
CA GLU A 5 -1.13 -16.19 -10.01
C GLU A 5 -1.52 -14.71 -9.93
N ILE A 6 -1.68 -14.21 -8.71
CA ILE A 6 -2.09 -12.82 -8.47
C ILE A 6 -0.92 -11.87 -8.71
N GLU A 7 -1.18 -10.77 -9.40
CA GLU A 7 -0.19 -9.71 -9.62
C GLU A 7 -0.28 -8.67 -8.50
N VAL A 8 0.74 -8.58 -7.64
CA VAL A 8 0.73 -7.65 -6.51
C VAL A 8 1.27 -6.28 -6.90
N ILE A 9 0.61 -5.22 -6.42
CA ILE A 9 1.02 -3.82 -6.56
C ILE A 9 1.21 -3.25 -5.16
N HIS A 10 2.43 -2.83 -4.83
CA HIS A 10 2.80 -2.24 -3.56
C HIS A 10 2.82 -0.71 -3.66
N LEU A 11 1.98 -0.06 -2.87
CA LEU A 11 2.09 1.37 -2.59
C LEU A 11 2.84 1.59 -1.28
N TRP A 12 3.97 2.31 -1.35
CA TRP A 12 4.70 2.77 -0.17
C TRP A 12 4.50 4.26 0.03
N CYS A 13 4.11 4.67 1.22
CA CYS A 13 3.79 6.07 1.47
C CYS A 13 4.09 6.51 2.90
N THR A 14 4.14 7.83 3.09
CA THR A 14 4.16 8.44 4.41
C THR A 14 2.75 8.64 4.95
N ARG A 15 2.63 8.92 6.25
CA ARG A 15 1.33 9.30 6.84
C ARG A 15 0.81 10.59 6.19
N ARG A 16 -0.51 10.68 6.05
CA ARG A 16 -1.24 11.87 5.54
C ARG A 16 -0.87 12.24 4.08
N SER A 17 -0.49 11.28 3.26
CA SER A 17 -0.11 11.44 1.85
C SER A 17 -1.26 11.23 0.84
N ALA A 18 -2.52 11.13 1.30
CA ALA A 18 -3.67 10.70 0.48
C ALA A 18 -3.57 9.24 -0.03
N SER A 19 -2.76 8.39 0.61
CA SER A 19 -2.64 6.97 0.27
C SER A 19 -3.94 6.17 0.38
N THR A 20 -4.81 6.50 1.35
CA THR A 20 -6.15 5.90 1.46
C THR A 20 -7.01 6.24 0.23
N THR A 21 -6.93 7.46 -0.29
CA THR A 21 -7.61 7.86 -1.53
C THR A 21 -7.12 7.05 -2.72
N LEU A 22 -5.79 6.85 -2.84
CA LEU A 22 -5.23 6.04 -3.90
C LEU A 22 -5.66 4.56 -3.79
N MET A 23 -5.71 4.01 -2.57
CA MET A 23 -6.27 2.68 -2.33
C MET A 23 -7.73 2.59 -2.76
N TYR A 24 -8.54 3.63 -2.51
CA TYR A 24 -9.95 3.64 -2.94
C TYR A 24 -10.07 3.62 -4.45
N SER A 25 -9.23 4.38 -5.16
CA SER A 25 -9.16 4.34 -6.62
C SER A 25 -8.90 2.94 -7.15
N PHE A 26 -7.93 2.21 -6.58
CA PHE A 26 -7.67 0.82 -6.98
C PHE A 26 -8.81 -0.13 -6.59
N ALA A 27 -9.49 0.11 -5.46
CA ALA A 27 -10.65 -0.67 -5.05
C ALA A 27 -11.86 -0.53 -5.99
N GLN A 28 -11.92 0.49 -6.84
CA GLN A 28 -12.99 0.64 -7.84
C GLN A 28 -12.75 -0.19 -9.10
N ARG A 29 -11.55 -0.73 -9.28
CA ARG A 29 -11.26 -1.55 -10.46
C ARG A 29 -11.95 -2.90 -10.33
N ASP A 30 -12.53 -3.38 -11.41
CA ASP A 30 -13.21 -4.68 -11.44
C ASP A 30 -12.25 -5.89 -11.32
N ASP A 31 -10.96 -5.66 -11.53
CA ASP A 31 -9.89 -6.66 -11.61
C ASP A 31 -8.93 -6.62 -10.41
N THR A 32 -9.22 -5.81 -9.38
CA THR A 32 -8.33 -5.56 -8.25
C THR A 32 -9.00 -5.80 -6.91
N GLU A 33 -8.29 -6.44 -5.99
CA GLU A 33 -8.61 -6.45 -4.56
C GLU A 33 -7.57 -5.62 -3.78
N VAL A 34 -7.95 -5.07 -2.63
CA VAL A 34 -7.09 -4.14 -1.87
C VAL A 34 -6.83 -4.62 -0.45
N LEU A 35 -5.63 -4.34 0.06
CA LEU A 35 -5.23 -4.55 1.45
C LEU A 35 -4.78 -3.22 2.06
N ASP A 36 -5.43 -2.85 3.17
CA ASP A 36 -5.08 -1.67 3.97
C ASP A 36 -4.06 -2.03 5.04
N GLU A 37 -2.80 -1.61 4.85
CA GLU A 37 -1.67 -1.78 5.78
C GLU A 37 -1.50 -3.20 6.33
N PRO A 38 -1.35 -4.24 5.47
CA PRO A 38 -1.31 -5.63 5.92
C PRO A 38 -0.14 -5.93 6.87
N LEU A 39 0.93 -5.12 6.84
CA LEU A 39 2.09 -5.25 7.73
C LEU A 39 1.90 -4.56 9.09
N TYR A 40 0.78 -3.87 9.35
CA TYR A 40 0.66 -3.04 10.55
C TYR A 40 0.66 -3.85 11.85
N ALA A 41 0.04 -5.03 11.85
CA ALA A 41 0.05 -5.91 13.01
C ALA A 41 1.45 -6.44 13.33
N ASN A 42 2.22 -6.80 12.29
CA ASN A 42 3.62 -7.15 12.44
C ASN A 42 4.42 -5.97 13.02
N TYR A 43 4.22 -4.78 12.49
CA TYR A 43 4.86 -3.56 12.98
C TYR A 43 4.58 -3.33 14.48
N LEU A 44 3.32 -3.42 14.93
CA LEU A 44 2.95 -3.25 16.34
C LEU A 44 3.50 -4.37 17.24
N ARG A 45 3.62 -5.59 16.72
CA ARG A 45 4.21 -6.72 17.43
C ARG A 45 5.71 -6.53 17.64
N VAL A 46 6.45 -6.20 16.58
CA VAL A 46 7.92 -6.10 16.59
C VAL A 46 8.39 -4.84 17.31
N THR A 47 7.78 -3.69 17.05
CA THR A 47 8.21 -2.41 17.63
C THR A 47 7.69 -2.19 19.06
N GLY A 48 6.65 -2.91 19.46
CA GLY A 48 5.96 -2.66 20.73
C GLY A 48 5.22 -1.32 20.79
N ALA A 49 5.04 -0.63 19.65
CA ALA A 49 4.36 0.66 19.60
C ALA A 49 2.95 0.59 20.20
N GLN A 50 2.64 1.55 21.07
CA GLN A 50 1.36 1.59 21.77
C GLN A 50 0.31 2.36 20.97
N ARG A 51 -0.88 1.77 20.83
CA ARG A 51 -2.06 2.36 20.20
C ARG A 51 -3.31 1.99 20.99
N PRO A 52 -4.32 2.87 21.09
CA PRO A 52 -5.57 2.54 21.78
C PRO A 52 -6.24 1.26 21.27
N TYR A 53 -6.09 0.97 19.98
CA TYR A 53 -6.67 -0.19 19.28
C TYR A 53 -5.66 -1.34 19.07
N ARG A 54 -4.53 -1.35 19.78
CA ARG A 54 -3.46 -2.33 19.55
C ARG A 54 -3.94 -3.77 19.71
N GLU A 55 -4.63 -4.06 20.80
CA GLU A 55 -5.12 -5.42 21.10
C GLU A 55 -6.15 -5.87 20.07
N GLU A 56 -7.09 -5.00 19.72
CA GLU A 56 -8.08 -5.27 18.68
C GLU A 56 -7.42 -5.58 17.33
N LEU A 57 -6.44 -4.77 16.93
CA LEU A 57 -5.69 -4.96 15.68
C LEU A 57 -4.96 -6.30 15.67
N LEU A 58 -4.21 -6.62 16.74
CA LEU A 58 -3.50 -7.89 16.85
C LEU A 58 -4.42 -9.10 16.93
N SER A 59 -5.67 -8.93 17.38
CA SER A 59 -6.67 -10.01 17.39
C SER A 59 -7.29 -10.28 16.01
N LYS A 60 -7.26 -9.30 15.10
CA LYS A 60 -7.93 -9.35 13.79
C LYS A 60 -6.98 -9.58 12.61
N MET A 61 -5.70 -9.27 12.78
CA MET A 61 -4.71 -9.30 11.71
C MET A 61 -3.55 -10.24 12.05
N GLU A 62 -3.04 -10.95 11.04
CA GLU A 62 -1.82 -11.74 11.18
C GLU A 62 -0.63 -10.81 11.47
N SER A 63 0.14 -11.15 12.50
CA SER A 63 1.27 -10.36 12.97
C SER A 63 2.61 -11.00 12.63
N ASP A 64 2.63 -12.25 12.17
CA ASP A 64 3.81 -12.91 11.63
C ASP A 64 4.16 -12.39 10.23
N GLY A 65 5.31 -11.71 10.13
CA GLY A 65 5.74 -11.05 8.90
C GLY A 65 5.93 -12.03 7.74
N ASP A 66 6.42 -13.24 8.02
CA ASP A 66 6.55 -14.30 7.02
C ASP A 66 5.20 -14.69 6.43
N LYS A 67 4.21 -14.92 7.30
CA LYS A 67 2.85 -15.31 6.89
C LYS A 67 2.11 -14.17 6.21
N VAL A 68 2.28 -12.93 6.69
CA VAL A 68 1.70 -11.76 6.01
C VAL A 68 2.21 -11.67 4.58
N VAL A 69 3.51 -11.83 4.34
CA VAL A 69 4.06 -11.75 2.98
C VAL A 69 3.61 -12.95 2.14
N LYS A 70 3.78 -14.18 2.62
CA LYS A 70 3.53 -15.40 1.83
C LYS A 70 2.05 -15.70 1.64
N ASP A 71 1.26 -15.64 2.72
CA ASP A 71 -0.10 -16.16 2.75
C ASP A 71 -1.16 -15.07 2.53
N ILE A 72 -0.82 -13.80 2.76
CA ILE A 72 -1.78 -12.67 2.62
C ILE A 72 -1.44 -11.81 1.42
N ILE A 73 -0.21 -11.29 1.32
CA ILE A 73 0.20 -10.43 0.21
C ILE A 73 0.31 -11.25 -1.09
N PHE A 74 1.03 -12.37 -1.07
CA PHE A 74 1.22 -13.24 -2.24
C PHE A 74 0.34 -14.50 -2.22
N GLY A 75 -0.54 -14.64 -1.22
CA GLY A 75 -1.45 -15.77 -1.13
C GLY A 75 -2.52 -15.77 -2.23
N PRO A 76 -3.36 -16.82 -2.30
CA PRO A 76 -4.45 -16.90 -3.27
C PRO A 76 -5.38 -15.69 -3.20
N GLY A 77 -5.90 -15.23 -4.35
CA GLY A 77 -6.84 -14.12 -4.44
C GLY A 77 -7.94 -14.37 -5.46
N GLN A 78 -8.97 -13.54 -5.47
CA GLN A 78 -10.11 -13.67 -6.38
C GLN A 78 -9.98 -12.81 -7.64
N LYS A 79 -9.13 -11.80 -7.57
CA LYS A 79 -8.91 -10.80 -8.61
C LYS A 79 -7.55 -10.96 -9.26
N LYS A 80 -7.38 -10.33 -10.43
CA LYS A 80 -6.11 -10.39 -11.17
C LYS A 80 -5.00 -9.67 -10.40
N TYR A 81 -5.32 -8.52 -9.82
CA TYR A 81 -4.38 -7.69 -9.08
C TYR A 81 -4.72 -7.63 -7.60
N ARG A 82 -3.69 -7.49 -6.77
CA ARG A 82 -3.82 -7.13 -5.36
C ARG A 82 -3.04 -5.85 -5.06
N PHE A 83 -3.73 -4.80 -4.67
CA PHE A 83 -3.13 -3.53 -4.29
C PHE A 83 -2.91 -3.46 -2.78
N CYS A 84 -1.66 -3.37 -2.35
CA CYS A 84 -1.29 -3.30 -0.94
C CYS A 84 -0.84 -1.87 -0.58
N LYS A 85 -1.60 -1.20 0.29
CA LYS A 85 -1.26 0.14 0.81
C LYS A 85 -0.40 -0.01 2.07
N HIS A 86 0.88 0.34 1.99
CA HIS A 86 1.81 0.25 3.13
C HIS A 86 2.23 1.64 3.64
N MET A 87 2.38 1.77 4.95
CA MET A 87 3.21 2.85 5.49
C MET A 87 4.68 2.46 5.35
N ALA A 88 5.52 3.37 4.87
CA ALA A 88 6.95 3.10 4.64
C ALA A 88 7.67 2.56 5.90
N THR A 89 7.29 3.04 7.08
CA THR A 89 7.83 2.62 8.37
C THR A 89 7.48 1.18 8.75
N GLN A 90 6.52 0.55 8.07
CA GLN A 90 6.13 -0.85 8.30
C GLN A 90 7.10 -1.83 7.62
N ARG A 91 7.97 -1.38 6.70
CA ARG A 91 9.06 -2.21 6.18
C ARG A 91 10.17 -2.33 7.23
N LEU A 92 9.97 -3.25 8.15
CA LEU A 92 10.96 -3.59 9.18
C LEU A 92 12.02 -4.55 8.62
N HIS A 93 13.20 -4.56 9.26
CA HIS A 93 14.20 -5.59 9.00
C HIS A 93 13.64 -6.98 9.37
N GLY A 94 14.00 -7.99 8.58
CA GLY A 94 13.58 -9.38 8.80
C GLY A 94 12.26 -9.78 8.15
N LEU A 95 11.62 -8.88 7.39
CA LEU A 95 10.56 -9.29 6.46
C LEU A 95 11.16 -10.06 5.27
N PRO A 96 10.42 -11.03 4.67
CA PRO A 96 10.90 -11.77 3.51
C PRO A 96 11.30 -10.88 2.33
N ASP A 97 12.39 -11.22 1.66
CA ASP A 97 12.90 -10.48 0.48
C ASP A 97 11.89 -10.47 -0.68
N ASP A 98 11.04 -11.49 -0.78
CA ASP A 98 9.88 -11.55 -1.71
C ASP A 98 9.07 -10.25 -1.72
N LEU A 99 8.94 -9.57 -0.57
CA LEU A 99 8.20 -8.31 -0.45
C LEU A 99 8.76 -7.18 -1.33
N MET A 100 10.07 -7.22 -1.63
CA MET A 100 10.77 -6.22 -2.44
C MET A 100 11.15 -6.75 -3.83
N GLU A 101 11.23 -8.07 -4.00
CA GLU A 101 11.61 -8.72 -5.25
C GLU A 101 10.43 -8.99 -6.18
N ARG A 102 9.24 -9.20 -5.62
CA ARG A 102 8.03 -9.58 -6.36
C ARG A 102 7.02 -8.45 -6.40
N GLY A 103 6.25 -8.42 -7.48
CA GLY A 103 5.20 -7.42 -7.68
C GLY A 103 5.73 -6.11 -8.24
N LYS A 104 4.80 -5.17 -8.43
CA LYS A 104 5.07 -3.83 -8.94
C LYS A 104 5.09 -2.85 -7.77
N HIS A 105 5.94 -1.83 -7.83
CA HIS A 105 6.14 -0.90 -6.72
C HIS A 105 5.90 0.53 -7.16
N CYS A 106 5.16 1.28 -6.36
CA CYS A 106 5.05 2.72 -6.48
C CYS A 106 5.20 3.38 -5.10
N ILE A 107 5.65 4.63 -5.12
CA ILE A 107 5.87 5.45 -3.94
C ILE A 107 4.98 6.68 -4.04
N LEU A 108 4.26 7.01 -2.98
CA LEU A 108 3.50 8.25 -2.88
C LEU A 108 4.18 9.19 -1.90
N ILE A 109 4.66 10.31 -2.44
CA ILE A 109 5.26 11.41 -1.69
C ILE A 109 4.28 12.57 -1.58
N ARG A 110 4.52 13.40 -0.57
CA ARG A 110 3.92 14.73 -0.43
C ARG A 110 5.02 15.72 -0.09
N ILE A 111 4.78 17.01 -0.21
CA ILE A 111 5.69 18.00 0.34
C ILE A 111 5.65 17.89 1.88
N PRO A 112 6.80 17.73 2.57
CA PRO A 112 6.84 17.64 4.02
C PRO A 112 6.26 18.91 4.64
N SER A 113 5.25 18.77 5.50
CA SER A 113 4.91 19.84 6.44
C SER A 113 5.96 19.85 7.55
N PRO A 114 6.44 21.02 8.02
CA PRO A 114 7.49 21.13 9.03
C PRO A 114 7.18 20.44 10.37
N TYR A 115 5.93 20.03 10.60
CA TYR A 115 5.48 19.41 11.85
C TYR A 115 5.32 17.88 11.76
N CYS A 116 5.81 17.25 10.69
CA CYS A 116 5.49 15.86 10.43
C CYS A 116 6.77 15.04 10.27
N ASP A 117 7.07 14.22 11.28
CA ASP A 117 8.00 13.10 11.16
C ASP A 117 7.35 12.03 10.27
N LEU A 118 7.79 12.02 9.01
CA LEU A 118 7.05 11.45 7.89
C LEU A 118 7.55 10.07 7.47
N GLY A 119 8.68 9.58 8.01
CA GLY A 119 9.25 8.31 7.55
C GLY A 119 9.82 8.40 6.13
N TYR A 120 10.33 9.56 5.72
CA TYR A 120 11.03 9.70 4.43
C TYR A 120 12.30 8.87 4.40
N ASP A 121 13.01 8.71 5.50
CA ASP A 121 14.19 7.83 5.55
C ASP A 121 13.81 6.40 5.14
N SER A 122 12.64 5.91 5.60
CA SER A 122 12.11 4.62 5.17
C SER A 122 11.76 4.61 3.68
N LEU A 123 11.16 5.68 3.14
CA LEU A 123 10.88 5.79 1.70
C LEU A 123 12.15 5.82 0.86
N VAL A 124 13.16 6.58 1.26
CA VAL A 124 14.45 6.66 0.57
C VAL A 124 15.16 5.30 0.62
N SER A 125 15.10 4.61 1.76
CA SER A 125 15.61 3.24 1.89
C SER A 125 14.89 2.27 0.94
N ILE A 126 13.55 2.33 0.87
CA ILE A 126 12.74 1.52 -0.06
C ILE A 126 13.11 1.82 -1.51
N PHE A 127 13.14 3.11 -1.89
CA PHE A 127 13.49 3.54 -3.24
C PHE A 127 14.88 3.04 -3.63
N SER A 128 15.87 3.24 -2.75
CA SER A 128 17.26 2.86 -3.01
C SER A 128 17.43 1.35 -3.18
N ASP A 129 16.78 0.56 -2.33
CA ASP A 129 16.79 -0.90 -2.43
C ASP A 129 16.18 -1.36 -3.76
N LEU A 130 14.96 -0.91 -4.07
CA LEU A 130 14.26 -1.23 -5.31
C LEU A 130 15.04 -0.80 -6.55
N HIS A 131 15.60 0.40 -6.56
CA HIS A 131 16.43 0.91 -7.64
C HIS A 131 17.69 0.04 -7.85
N SER A 132 18.36 -0.34 -6.77
CA SER A 132 19.56 -1.20 -6.84
C SER A 132 19.28 -2.59 -7.40
N ARG A 133 18.04 -3.07 -7.27
CA ARG A 133 17.53 -4.33 -7.83
C ARG A 133 17.03 -4.21 -9.27
N GLY A 134 17.10 -3.01 -9.87
CA GLY A 134 16.60 -2.75 -11.22
C GLY A 134 15.08 -2.55 -11.31
N ASN A 135 14.38 -2.47 -10.18
CA ASN A 135 12.93 -2.26 -10.10
C ASN A 135 12.62 -0.84 -9.60
N THR A 136 13.03 0.18 -10.35
CA THR A 136 12.88 1.58 -9.90
C THR A 136 11.39 1.93 -9.77
N PRO A 137 10.89 2.28 -8.56
CA PRO A 137 9.46 2.48 -8.37
C PRO A 137 9.02 3.83 -8.91
N TYR A 138 7.82 3.88 -9.48
CA TYR A 138 7.21 5.15 -9.89
C TYR A 138 6.88 6.01 -8.68
N VAL A 139 7.27 7.28 -8.74
CA VAL A 139 7.06 8.24 -7.66
C VAL A 139 5.89 9.15 -8.02
N ILE A 140 4.86 9.13 -7.18
CA ILE A 140 3.63 9.88 -7.32
C ILE A 140 3.68 11.07 -6.36
N ASP A 141 3.41 12.27 -6.87
CA ASP A 141 3.17 13.44 -6.03
C ASP A 141 1.69 13.50 -5.61
N SER A 142 1.43 13.53 -4.31
CA SER A 142 0.08 13.63 -3.75
C SER A 142 -0.64 14.92 -4.13
N ASP A 143 0.09 16.02 -4.38
CA ASP A 143 -0.52 17.27 -4.81
C ASP A 143 -1.01 17.17 -6.25
N LEU A 144 -0.24 16.56 -7.14
CA LEU A 144 -0.69 16.25 -8.51
C LEU A 144 -1.88 15.28 -8.53
N LEU A 145 -1.86 14.26 -7.66
CA LEU A 145 -2.99 13.35 -7.50
C LEU A 145 -4.27 14.07 -7.08
N ARG A 146 -4.16 15.15 -6.30
CA ARG A 146 -5.30 15.96 -5.85
C ARG A 146 -5.76 16.96 -6.91
N GLU A 147 -4.82 17.55 -7.65
CA GLU A 147 -5.11 18.53 -8.70
C GLU A 147 -5.74 17.90 -9.95
N ASP A 148 -5.15 16.81 -10.45
CA ASP A 148 -5.68 16.04 -11.57
C ASP A 148 -5.57 14.53 -11.29
N PRO A 149 -6.55 13.96 -10.57
CA PRO A 149 -6.57 12.53 -10.26
C PRO A 149 -6.55 11.67 -11.51
N LYS A 150 -7.22 12.09 -12.58
CA LYS A 150 -7.39 11.28 -13.79
C LYS A 150 -6.08 11.19 -14.58
N ALA A 151 -5.39 12.31 -14.78
CA ALA A 151 -4.08 12.31 -15.43
C ALA A 151 -3.04 11.53 -14.60
N THR A 152 -3.00 11.77 -13.29
CA THR A 152 -2.04 11.11 -12.40
C THR A 152 -2.25 9.60 -12.36
N LEU A 153 -3.50 9.12 -12.25
CA LEU A 153 -3.81 7.69 -12.24
C LEU A 153 -3.54 7.02 -13.59
N ARG A 154 -3.70 7.73 -14.72
CA ARG A 154 -3.32 7.21 -16.03
C ARG A 154 -1.81 6.99 -16.12
N GLY A 155 -1.01 7.99 -15.74
CA GLY A 155 0.45 7.86 -15.72
C GLY A 155 0.91 6.72 -14.81
N LEU A 156 0.28 6.56 -13.64
CA LEU A 156 0.54 5.43 -12.75
C LEU A 156 0.16 4.09 -13.40
N CYS A 157 -1.01 3.98 -14.04
CA CYS A 157 -1.43 2.75 -14.69
C CYS A 157 -0.50 2.37 -15.85
N ASP A 158 -0.07 3.35 -16.64
CA ASP A 158 0.86 3.16 -17.76
C ASP A 158 2.23 2.64 -17.28
N ASP A 159 2.78 3.24 -16.21
CA ASP A 159 4.03 2.77 -15.60
C ASP A 159 3.91 1.34 -15.04
N LEU A 160 2.79 1.08 -14.35
CA LEU A 160 2.48 -0.26 -13.85
C LEU A 160 2.15 -1.25 -14.98
N GLY A 161 1.97 -0.82 -16.22
CA GLY A 161 1.57 -1.68 -17.34
C GLY A 161 0.18 -2.29 -17.19
N ILE A 162 -0.75 -1.58 -16.55
CA ILE A 162 -2.15 -2.00 -16.35
C ILE A 162 -3.11 -1.01 -17.04
N PRO A 163 -4.31 -1.44 -17.49
CA PRO A 163 -5.25 -0.53 -18.11
C PRO A 163 -5.89 0.39 -17.07
N PHE A 164 -5.94 1.70 -17.34
CA PHE A 164 -6.74 2.64 -16.54
C PHE A 164 -8.25 2.33 -16.67
N GLN A 165 -8.99 2.45 -15.57
CA GLN A 165 -10.47 2.32 -15.54
C GLN A 165 -11.09 3.63 -15.05
N ASP A 166 -12.14 4.12 -15.71
CA ASP A 166 -12.78 5.41 -15.35
C ASP A 166 -13.46 5.37 -13.98
N GLU A 167 -13.75 4.19 -13.46
CA GLU A 167 -14.27 3.91 -12.13
C GLU A 167 -13.26 4.30 -11.04
N MET A 168 -11.96 4.31 -11.35
CA MET A 168 -10.89 4.65 -10.39
C MET A 168 -11.01 6.07 -9.81
N VAL A 169 -11.81 6.96 -10.39
CA VAL A 169 -12.02 8.33 -9.89
C VAL A 169 -13.43 8.56 -9.31
N LYS A 170 -14.20 7.48 -9.09
CA LYS A 170 -15.60 7.56 -8.65
C LYS A 170 -15.87 6.56 -7.53
N TRP A 171 -16.22 7.05 -6.35
CA TRP A 171 -16.72 6.20 -5.27
C TRP A 171 -17.66 6.99 -4.37
N GLU A 172 -18.57 6.28 -3.71
CA GLU A 172 -19.46 6.90 -2.72
C GLU A 172 -18.67 7.30 -1.47
N SER A 173 -19.08 8.41 -0.85
CA SER A 173 -18.52 8.81 0.45
C SER A 173 -18.90 7.79 1.55
N GLY A 174 -18.17 7.81 2.66
CA GLY A 174 -18.45 6.97 3.83
C GLY A 174 -17.57 5.72 3.95
N PRO A 175 -17.77 4.93 5.03
CA PRO A 175 -16.99 3.72 5.32
C PRO A 175 -16.84 2.78 4.15
N LYS A 176 -15.66 2.18 4.06
CA LYS A 176 -15.38 1.09 3.16
C LYS A 176 -15.05 -0.17 3.98
N PRO A 177 -15.53 -1.35 3.56
CA PRO A 177 -15.36 -2.59 4.32
C PRO A 177 -13.89 -3.05 4.41
N PHE A 178 -13.03 -2.51 3.57
CA PHE A 178 -11.60 -2.82 3.50
C PHE A 178 -10.71 -1.85 4.31
N GLU A 179 -11.29 -0.87 5.00
CA GLU A 179 -10.54 0.01 5.90
C GLU A 179 -10.18 -0.70 7.20
N GLY A 180 -8.97 -0.46 7.71
CA GLY A 180 -8.52 -0.99 8.98
C GLY A 180 -9.23 -0.38 10.20
N VAL A 181 -9.10 -1.06 11.35
CA VAL A 181 -9.71 -0.65 12.64
C VAL A 181 -9.29 0.73 13.13
N TRP A 182 -8.18 1.26 12.61
CA TRP A 182 -7.65 2.59 12.95
C TRP A 182 -8.42 3.74 12.29
N ARG A 183 -9.28 3.48 11.31
CA ARG A 183 -9.98 4.52 10.55
C ARG A 183 -10.71 5.56 11.41
N PRO A 184 -11.51 5.22 12.45
CA PRO A 184 -12.25 6.22 13.21
C PRO A 184 -11.38 7.24 13.97
N LEU A 185 -10.06 7.05 13.96
CA LEU A 185 -9.08 7.81 14.73
C LEU A 185 -8.12 8.61 13.83
N LEU A 186 -8.31 8.60 12.51
CA LEU A 186 -7.55 9.35 11.50
C LEU A 186 -8.30 10.60 11.02
#